data_AF-A0AAV4JUG6-F1
#
_entry.id   AF-A0AAV4JUG6-F1
#
_cell.length_a   1.000
_cell.length_b   1.000
_cell.length_c   1.000
_cell.angle_alpha   90.00
_cell.angle_beta   90.00
_cell.angle_gamma   90.00
#
_symmetry.space_group_name_H-M   'P 1'
#
loop_
_entity.id
_entity.type
_entity.pdbx_description
1 polymer ?
#
loop_
_entity_poly.entity_id
_entity_poly.type
_entity_poly.pdbx_seq_one_letter_code
_entity_poly.pdbx_strand_id
1 'polypeptide(L)'
;TLSVIYLTVFVIVKASRWGMNLDLNPHHSSLPQYTSMFEWSFPALTGVSALAYLLQNATRDLVIAYICVCVTYTFMGAVFYAAFPLAKSCIEDNFLNNVASDDAMAFVARIGLFFQMSCVFPLLTFIIRAQFLQFIFHSVWPSAFHVLTLNSVIVSISVLFAIFMPKIGHIISFVGAFCGFTYAIALPCAVYIFACRRDGNLTFFKLIFHGFLIFIGFINFVAQFIIIGHTK
;
A
#
# COMPACT_ATOMS: atom_id res chain seq x y z
N THR A 1 -15.71 -2.96 7.14
CA THR A 1 -15.58 -2.91 8.62
C THR A 1 -15.59 -4.30 9.22
N LEU A 2 -16.61 -5.12 8.95
CA LEU A 2 -16.68 -6.52 9.43
C LEU A 2 -15.42 -7.33 9.11
N SER A 3 -14.94 -7.30 7.87
CA SER A 3 -13.73 -8.04 7.49
C SER A 3 -12.47 -7.54 8.21
N VAL A 4 -12.34 -6.23 8.46
CA VAL A 4 -11.20 -5.66 9.20
C VAL A 4 -11.24 -6.08 10.66
N ILE A 5 -12.40 -5.98 11.32
CA ILE A 5 -12.59 -6.44 12.70
C ILE A 5 -12.27 -7.93 12.80
N TYR A 6 -12.76 -8.73 11.86
CA TYR A 6 -12.50 -10.16 11.82
C TYR A 6 -11.00 -10.46 11.66
N LEU A 7 -10.30 -9.76 10.77
CA LEU A 7 -8.86 -9.91 10.59
C LEU A 7 -8.06 -9.52 11.85
N THR A 8 -8.46 -8.45 12.54
CA THR A 8 -7.84 -8.06 13.81
C THR A 8 -7.99 -9.16 14.86
N VAL A 9 -9.20 -9.70 15.02
CA VAL A 9 -9.46 -10.82 15.94
C VAL A 9 -8.66 -12.05 15.52
N PHE A 10 -8.61 -12.36 14.22
CA PHE A 10 -7.83 -13.47 13.68
C PHE A 10 -6.35 -13.38 14.04
N VAL A 11 -5.72 -12.22 13.85
CA VAL A 11 -4.30 -12.02 14.19
C VAL A 11 -4.07 -12.16 15.69
N ILE A 12 -4.96 -11.62 16.53
CA ILE A 12 -4.86 -11.77 17.99
C ILE A 12 -4.94 -13.26 18.40
N VAL A 13 -5.92 -14.00 17.87
CA VAL A 13 -6.09 -15.43 18.21
C VAL A 13 -4.89 -16.25 17.74
N LYS A 14 -4.36 -15.98 16.54
CA LYS A 14 -3.16 -16.67 16.03
C LYS A 14 -1.93 -16.33 16.87
N ALA A 15 -1.74 -15.07 17.24
CA ALA A 15 -0.66 -14.66 18.10
C ALA A 15 -0.70 -15.35 19.48
N SER A 16 -1.89 -15.43 20.09
CA SER A 16 -2.06 -16.13 21.37
C SER A 16 -1.80 -17.63 21.28
N ARG A 17 -2.04 -18.27 20.13
CA ARG A 17 -1.80 -19.71 19.94
C ARG A 17 -0.35 -20.04 19.60
N TRP A 18 0.31 -19.21 18.80
CA TRP A 18 1.70 -19.44 18.37
C TRP A 18 2.74 -18.95 19.39
N GLY A 19 2.36 -18.06 20.30
CA GLY A 19 3.28 -17.43 21.23
C GLY A 19 4.19 -16.41 20.55
N MET A 20 5.06 -15.76 21.32
CA MET A 20 6.03 -14.80 20.78
C MET A 20 7.29 -15.54 20.34
N ASN A 21 7.58 -15.50 19.04
CA ASN A 21 8.74 -16.12 18.41
C ASN A 21 9.69 -15.03 17.89
N LEU A 22 10.23 -14.24 18.82
CA LEU A 22 11.21 -13.18 18.57
C LEU A 22 12.55 -13.57 19.19
N ASP A 23 13.58 -13.75 18.37
CA ASP A 23 14.96 -13.76 18.83
C ASP A 23 15.63 -12.50 18.29
N LEU A 24 16.06 -11.64 19.21
CA LEU A 24 16.67 -10.33 18.92
C LEU A 24 18.19 -10.40 18.94
N ASN A 25 18.78 -11.60 19.03
CA ASN A 25 20.21 -11.77 19.19
C ASN A 25 20.95 -11.56 17.85
N PRO A 26 21.81 -10.52 17.71
CA PRO A 26 22.46 -10.18 16.45
C PRO A 26 23.44 -11.26 15.94
N HIS A 27 23.92 -12.16 16.80
CA HIS A 27 24.82 -13.27 16.43
C HIS A 27 24.11 -14.48 15.79
N HIS A 28 22.78 -14.57 15.89
CA HIS A 28 21.98 -15.67 15.34
C HIS A 28 21.40 -15.37 13.96
N SER A 29 21.81 -14.24 13.35
CA SER A 29 21.39 -13.75 12.03
C SER A 29 21.87 -14.61 10.84
N SER A 30 22.63 -15.68 11.10
CA SER A 30 23.07 -16.68 10.11
C SER A 30 22.17 -17.94 10.06
N LEU A 31 21.20 -18.07 10.96
CA LEU A 31 20.23 -19.17 10.95
C LEU A 31 19.09 -18.87 9.97
N PRO A 32 18.65 -19.85 9.16
CA PRO A 32 17.61 -19.67 8.14
C PRO A 32 16.24 -19.24 8.70
N GLN A 33 16.08 -19.19 10.03
CA GLN A 33 14.84 -18.87 10.73
C GLN A 33 14.68 -17.37 11.06
N TYR A 34 15.73 -16.56 10.92
CA TYR A 34 15.73 -15.15 11.33
C TYR A 34 16.22 -14.23 10.21
N THR A 35 15.41 -13.21 9.86
CA THR A 35 15.79 -12.17 8.89
C THR A 35 16.50 -11.02 9.60
N SER A 36 17.42 -10.36 8.91
CA SER A 36 18.15 -9.22 9.47
C SER A 36 17.22 -8.06 9.82
N MET A 37 17.47 -7.38 10.94
CA MET A 37 16.70 -6.20 11.38
C MET A 37 16.67 -5.04 10.35
N PHE A 38 17.56 -5.05 9.37
CA PHE A 38 17.64 -4.05 8.30
C PHE A 38 17.77 -4.74 6.94
N GLU A 39 16.71 -4.71 6.14
CA GLU A 39 16.72 -5.19 4.75
C GLU A 39 16.58 -4.02 3.76
N TRP A 40 17.28 -4.12 2.64
CA TRP A 40 17.25 -3.17 1.53
C TRP A 40 15.86 -3.01 0.88
N SER A 41 14.89 -3.87 1.23
CA SER A 41 13.49 -3.81 0.82
C SER A 41 12.64 -2.79 1.61
N PHE A 42 13.20 -2.06 2.58
CA PHE A 42 12.51 -1.00 3.34
C PHE A 42 11.71 0.01 2.48
N PRO A 43 12.19 0.43 1.29
CA PRO A 43 11.41 1.29 0.40
C PRO A 43 10.04 0.70 0.08
N ALA A 44 9.88 -0.62 -0.07
CA ALA A 44 8.60 -1.26 -0.37
C ALA A 44 7.53 -0.98 0.70
N LEU A 45 7.93 -0.95 1.98
CA LEU A 45 7.06 -0.58 3.10
C LEU A 45 6.64 0.89 3.05
N THR A 46 7.56 1.77 2.63
CA THR A 46 7.28 3.21 2.49
C THR A 46 6.36 3.54 1.31
N GLY A 47 6.37 2.72 0.25
CA GLY A 47 5.44 2.85 -0.88
C GLY A 47 4.00 2.50 -0.51
N VAL A 48 3.80 1.41 0.25
CA VAL A 48 2.48 1.00 0.77
C VAL A 48 1.93 2.05 1.75
N SER A 49 2.78 2.59 2.64
CA SER A 49 2.36 3.62 3.58
C SER A 49 2.03 4.94 2.88
N ALA A 50 2.81 5.35 1.87
CA ALA A 50 2.54 6.59 1.12
C ALA A 50 1.17 6.60 0.44
N LEU A 51 0.68 5.44 -0.04
CA LEU A 51 -0.68 5.30 -0.60
C LEU A 51 -1.77 5.45 0.48
N ALA A 52 -1.50 5.04 1.73
CA ALA A 52 -2.43 5.15 2.85
C ALA A 52 -2.58 6.59 3.39
N TYR A 53 -1.63 7.49 3.09
CA TYR A 53 -1.54 8.84 3.65
C TYR A 53 -2.00 9.98 2.69
N LEU A 54 -2.94 9.72 1.77
CA LEU A 54 -3.24 10.56 0.60
C LEU A 54 -4.41 11.59 0.72
N LEU A 55 -4.64 12.18 1.89
CA LEU A 55 -5.58 13.30 2.09
C LEU A 55 -4.91 14.53 2.71
N GLN A 56 -5.17 15.70 2.10
CA GLN A 56 -4.70 17.01 2.55
C GLN A 56 -5.86 17.94 2.85
N ASN A 57 -6.11 18.19 4.14
CA ASN A 57 -6.35 19.53 4.70
C ASN A 57 -6.39 19.49 6.24
N ALA A 58 -5.84 20.54 6.85
CA ALA A 58 -5.59 20.64 8.28
C ALA A 58 -6.87 20.63 9.14
N THR A 59 -7.18 19.48 9.74
CA THR A 59 -8.04 19.37 10.91
C THR A 59 -7.43 18.35 11.87
N ARG A 60 -7.62 18.59 13.17
CA ARG A 60 -7.27 17.65 14.25
C ARG A 60 -7.71 16.22 13.93
N ASP A 61 -8.88 16.10 13.31
CA ASP A 61 -9.51 14.81 13.00
C ASP A 61 -8.76 14.05 11.90
N LEU A 62 -8.14 14.74 10.93
CA LEU A 62 -7.27 14.12 9.93
C LEU A 62 -6.00 13.54 10.57
N VAL A 63 -5.38 14.29 11.50
CA VAL A 63 -4.19 13.84 12.24
C VAL A 63 -4.55 12.62 13.11
N ILE A 64 -5.67 12.66 13.83
CA ILE A 64 -6.17 11.54 14.62
C ILE A 64 -6.42 10.32 13.73
N ALA A 65 -7.05 10.50 12.57
CA ALA A 65 -7.29 9.43 11.62
C ALA A 65 -5.98 8.78 11.15
N TYR A 66 -4.97 9.57 10.81
CA TYR A 66 -3.67 9.05 10.39
C TYR A 66 -2.91 8.32 11.50
N ILE A 67 -2.97 8.83 12.72
CA ILE A 67 -2.42 8.13 13.89
C ILE A 67 -3.13 6.79 14.06
N CYS A 68 -4.46 6.74 13.96
CA CYS A 68 -5.23 5.51 14.09
C CYS A 68 -4.88 4.49 12.99
N VAL A 69 -4.76 4.93 11.73
CA VAL A 69 -4.32 4.06 10.62
C VAL A 69 -2.89 3.55 10.85
N CYS A 70 -1.98 4.42 11.29
CA CYS A 70 -0.60 4.04 11.61
C CYS A 70 -0.55 2.96 12.69
N VAL A 71 -1.28 3.16 13.79
CA VAL A 71 -1.34 2.22 14.91
C VAL A 71 -1.94 0.88 14.48
N THR A 72 -3.02 0.89 13.71
CA THR A 72 -3.68 -0.36 13.28
C THR A 72 -2.80 -1.18 12.33
N TYR A 73 -2.14 -0.56 11.36
CA TYR A 73 -1.21 -1.25 10.46
C TYR A 73 0.04 -1.74 11.18
N THR A 74 0.63 -0.90 12.04
CA THR A 74 1.79 -1.29 12.85
C THR A 74 1.43 -2.44 13.78
N PHE A 75 0.26 -2.40 14.42
CA PHE A 75 -0.23 -3.47 15.29
C PHE A 75 -0.37 -4.78 14.52
N MET A 76 -1.08 -4.78 13.39
CA MET A 76 -1.30 -5.99 12.58
C MET A 76 0.03 -6.59 12.10
N GLY A 77 0.92 -5.75 11.56
CA GLY A 77 2.23 -6.18 11.06
C GLY A 77 3.14 -6.70 12.17
N ALA A 78 3.30 -5.93 13.26
CA ALA A 78 4.20 -6.28 14.34
C ALA A 78 3.75 -7.54 15.09
N VAL A 79 2.46 -7.67 15.39
CA VAL A 79 1.92 -8.84 16.11
C VAL A 79 2.04 -10.09 15.26
N PHE A 80 1.69 -10.02 13.97
CA PHE A 80 1.83 -11.17 13.07
C PHE A 80 3.31 -11.56 12.88
N TYR A 81 4.18 -10.58 12.64
CA TYR A 81 5.62 -10.81 12.49
C TYR A 81 6.24 -11.43 13.75
N ALA A 82 5.90 -10.92 14.94
CA ALA A 82 6.41 -11.44 16.21
C ALA A 82 5.90 -12.86 16.51
N ALA A 83 4.65 -13.15 16.18
CA ALA A 83 4.04 -14.44 16.48
C ALA A 83 4.44 -15.56 15.51
N PHE A 84 4.86 -15.23 14.28
CA PHE A 84 5.10 -16.21 13.24
C PHE A 84 6.16 -17.27 13.64
N PRO A 85 5.83 -18.57 13.64
CA PRO A 85 6.71 -19.60 14.20
C PRO A 85 7.79 -20.10 13.25
N LEU A 86 7.60 -19.95 11.93
CA LEU A 86 8.60 -20.34 10.92
C LEU A 86 9.59 -19.19 10.64
N ALA A 87 10.54 -19.48 9.76
CA ALA A 87 11.47 -18.49 9.22
C ALA A 87 10.74 -17.24 8.72
N LYS A 88 11.20 -16.06 9.16
CA LYS A 88 10.59 -14.78 8.75
C LYS A 88 10.70 -14.51 7.24
N SER A 89 11.64 -15.14 6.57
CA SER A 89 11.79 -15.12 5.10
C SER A 89 10.67 -15.85 4.35
N CYS A 90 9.89 -16.71 5.03
CA CYS A 90 8.77 -17.43 4.44
C CYS A 90 7.45 -16.64 4.50
N ILE A 91 7.45 -15.40 5.01
CA ILE A 91 6.24 -14.60 5.10
C ILE A 91 5.86 -14.11 3.70
N GLU A 92 4.83 -14.73 3.13
CA GLU A 92 4.16 -14.26 1.91
C GLU A 92 3.53 -12.87 2.08
N ASP A 93 3.47 -12.08 0.99
CA ASP A 93 2.88 -10.73 0.94
C ASP A 93 1.45 -10.69 1.49
N ASN A 94 0.68 -11.75 1.21
CA ASN A 94 -0.62 -11.97 1.82
C ASN A 94 -0.45 -12.94 2.99
N PHE A 95 -0.52 -12.42 4.21
CA PHE A 95 -0.32 -13.23 5.40
C PHE A 95 -1.33 -14.38 5.56
N LEU A 96 -2.50 -14.30 4.90
CA LEU A 96 -3.47 -15.40 4.89
C LEU A 96 -2.99 -16.60 4.06
N ASN A 97 -2.04 -16.41 3.13
CA ASN A 97 -1.43 -17.50 2.36
C ASN A 97 -0.44 -18.31 3.22
N ASN A 98 0.11 -17.72 4.29
CA ASN A 98 0.99 -18.40 5.24
C ASN A 98 0.22 -19.34 6.19
N VAL A 99 -1.11 -19.35 6.14
CA VAL A 99 -1.96 -20.21 6.98
C VAL A 99 -2.54 -21.34 6.14
N ALA A 100 -2.51 -22.54 6.70
CA ALA A 100 -3.02 -23.75 6.06
C ALA A 100 -4.46 -23.56 5.56
N SER A 101 -4.77 -24.12 4.39
CA SER A 101 -6.09 -24.05 3.75
C SER A 101 -7.20 -24.77 4.53
N ASP A 102 -6.82 -25.67 5.44
CA ASP A 102 -7.68 -26.37 6.40
C ASP A 102 -8.27 -25.44 7.46
N ASP A 103 -7.56 -24.37 7.83
CA ASP A 103 -7.91 -23.57 9.01
C ASP A 103 -9.21 -22.80 8.80
N ALA A 104 -10.25 -23.18 9.54
CA ALA A 104 -11.59 -22.60 9.43
C ALA A 104 -11.61 -21.08 9.59
N MET A 105 -10.76 -20.51 10.46
CA MET A 105 -10.70 -19.06 10.65
C MET A 105 -10.11 -18.34 9.43
N ALA A 106 -9.05 -18.89 8.84
CA ALA A 106 -8.46 -18.36 7.61
C ALA A 106 -9.44 -18.48 6.43
N PHE A 107 -10.20 -19.57 6.36
CA PHE A 107 -11.26 -19.77 5.36
C PHE A 107 -12.35 -18.70 5.47
N VAL A 108 -12.87 -18.45 6.68
CA VAL A 108 -13.87 -17.41 6.91
C VAL A 108 -13.32 -16.00 6.61
N ALA A 109 -12.05 -15.72 6.95
CA ALA A 109 -11.39 -14.46 6.57
C ALA A 109 -11.36 -14.27 5.05
N ARG A 110 -10.99 -15.32 4.30
CA ARG A 110 -10.92 -15.28 2.83
C ARG A 110 -12.29 -15.04 2.21
N ILE A 111 -13.36 -15.66 2.72
CA ILE A 111 -14.73 -15.41 2.27
C ILE A 111 -15.15 -13.96 2.57
N GLY A 112 -14.89 -13.47 3.78
CA GLY A 112 -15.22 -12.10 4.16
C GLY A 112 -14.51 -11.05 3.30
N LEU A 113 -13.25 -11.31 2.95
CA LEU A 113 -12.49 -10.48 2.01
C LEU A 113 -13.02 -10.59 0.57
N PHE A 114 -13.42 -11.78 0.13
CA PHE A 114 -14.00 -11.99 -1.19
C PHE A 114 -15.28 -11.16 -1.39
N PHE A 115 -16.21 -11.19 -0.44
CA PHE A 115 -17.42 -10.37 -0.49
C PHE A 115 -17.10 -8.88 -0.47
N GLN A 116 -16.16 -8.45 0.39
CA GLN A 116 -15.73 -7.06 0.41
C GLN A 116 -15.17 -6.62 -0.94
N MET A 117 -14.23 -7.37 -1.53
CA MET A 117 -13.59 -7.00 -2.79
C MET A 117 -14.56 -7.06 -3.98
N SER A 118 -15.49 -8.01 -3.98
CA SER A 118 -16.54 -8.10 -5.01
C SER A 118 -17.44 -6.87 -5.03
N CYS A 119 -17.72 -6.27 -3.87
CA CYS A 119 -18.51 -5.04 -3.78
C CYS A 119 -17.69 -3.78 -4.08
N VAL A 120 -16.40 -3.76 -3.72
CA VAL A 120 -15.53 -2.58 -3.90
C VAL A 120 -15.06 -2.42 -5.35
N PHE A 121 -14.79 -3.52 -6.05
CA PHE A 121 -14.26 -3.48 -7.42
C PHE A 121 -15.16 -2.71 -8.42
N PRO A 122 -16.49 -2.94 -8.46
CA PRO A 122 -17.39 -2.17 -9.32
C PRO A 122 -17.40 -0.67 -9.00
N LEU A 123 -17.32 -0.31 -7.71
CA LEU A 123 -17.30 1.09 -7.26
C LEU A 123 -16.02 1.80 -7.73
N LEU A 124 -14.86 1.17 -7.59
CA LEU A 124 -13.58 1.71 -8.08
C LEU A 124 -13.58 1.86 -9.60
N THR A 125 -14.06 0.85 -10.32
CA THR A 125 -14.16 0.90 -11.79
C THR A 125 -15.07 2.04 -12.25
N PHE A 126 -16.18 2.27 -11.54
CA PHE A 126 -17.07 3.40 -11.81
C PHE A 126 -16.37 4.76 -11.65
N ILE A 127 -15.60 4.94 -10.56
CA ILE A 127 -14.86 6.18 -10.30
C ILE A 127 -13.80 6.42 -11.39
N ILE A 128 -12.99 5.41 -11.72
CA ILE A 128 -11.96 5.50 -12.75
C ILE A 128 -12.59 5.88 -14.10
N ARG A 129 -13.67 5.19 -14.48
CA ARG A 129 -14.41 5.49 -15.70
C ARG A 129 -14.89 6.94 -15.74
N ALA A 130 -15.51 7.42 -14.66
CA ALA A 130 -16.04 8.77 -14.60
C ALA A 130 -14.93 9.82 -14.78
N GLN A 131 -13.79 9.67 -14.09
CA GLN A 131 -12.66 10.58 -14.22
C GLN A 131 -12.04 10.54 -15.63
N PHE A 132 -11.87 9.36 -16.20
CA PHE A 132 -11.25 9.18 -17.51
C PHE A 132 -12.12 9.71 -18.66
N LEU A 133 -13.42 9.40 -18.65
CA LEU A 133 -14.36 9.89 -19.67
C LEU A 133 -14.58 11.39 -19.57
N GLN A 134 -14.64 11.95 -18.35
CA GLN A 134 -14.72 13.39 -18.15
C GLN A 134 -13.46 14.11 -18.67
N PHE A 135 -12.28 13.52 -18.50
CA PHE A 135 -11.03 14.07 -19.00
C PHE A 135 -10.93 14.07 -20.53
N ILE A 136 -11.33 12.97 -21.19
CA ILE A 136 -11.19 12.82 -22.65
C ILE A 136 -12.35 13.47 -23.41
N PHE A 137 -13.58 13.23 -22.98
CA PHE A 137 -14.79 13.59 -23.73
C PHE A 137 -15.55 14.79 -23.14
N HIS A 138 -15.06 15.37 -22.03
CA HIS A 138 -15.72 16.46 -21.28
C HIS A 138 -17.17 16.16 -20.82
N SER A 139 -17.62 14.91 -20.98
CA SER A 139 -18.93 14.42 -20.61
C SER A 139 -18.78 13.09 -19.89
N VAL A 140 -19.55 12.93 -18.81
CA VAL A 140 -19.55 11.73 -17.96
C VAL A 140 -20.08 10.50 -18.71
N TRP A 141 -20.88 10.71 -19.76
CA TRP A 141 -21.50 9.61 -20.51
C TRP A 141 -21.59 9.93 -22.02
N PRO A 142 -20.49 9.75 -22.78
CA PRO A 142 -20.48 10.08 -24.21
C PRO A 142 -21.26 9.06 -25.04
N SER A 143 -21.04 7.75 -24.84
CA SER A 143 -21.76 6.67 -25.53
C SER A 143 -21.52 5.31 -24.85
N ALA A 144 -22.49 4.40 -24.98
CA ALA A 144 -22.41 3.04 -24.44
C ALA A 144 -21.21 2.24 -24.96
N PHE A 145 -20.80 2.46 -26.22
CA PHE A 145 -19.64 1.79 -26.81
C PHE A 145 -18.33 2.18 -26.10
N HIS A 146 -18.10 3.47 -25.88
CA HIS A 146 -16.91 3.97 -25.19
C HIS A 146 -16.82 3.44 -23.75
N VAL A 147 -17.95 3.36 -23.06
CA VAL A 147 -18.04 2.81 -21.71
C VAL A 147 -17.71 1.32 -21.70
N LEU A 148 -18.27 0.55 -22.64
CA LEU A 148 -18.04 -0.89 -22.73
C LEU A 148 -16.57 -1.19 -23.07
N THR A 149 -15.99 -0.46 -24.02
CA THR A 149 -14.57 -0.58 -24.38
C THR A 149 -13.66 -0.30 -23.19
N LEU A 150 -13.90 0.79 -22.45
CA LEU A 150 -13.07 1.13 -21.29
C LEU A 150 -13.16 0.07 -20.18
N ASN A 151 -14.38 -0.40 -19.86
CA ASN A 151 -14.57 -1.45 -18.86
C ASN A 151 -13.89 -2.77 -19.29
N SER A 152 -14.00 -3.14 -20.57
CA SER A 152 -13.32 -4.31 -21.11
C SER A 152 -11.80 -4.20 -20.94
N VAL A 153 -11.22 -3.03 -21.27
CA VAL A 153 -9.77 -2.79 -21.12
C VAL A 153 -9.35 -2.89 -19.65
N ILE A 154 -10.09 -2.28 -18.72
CA ILE A 154 -9.77 -2.33 -17.27
C ILE A 154 -9.78 -3.78 -16.76
N VAL A 155 -10.80 -4.56 -17.11
CA VAL A 155 -10.91 -5.97 -16.71
C VAL A 155 -9.78 -6.80 -17.36
N SER A 156 -9.50 -6.60 -18.65
CA SER A 156 -8.41 -7.30 -19.33
C SER A 156 -7.05 -7.01 -18.68
N ILE A 157 -6.76 -5.76 -18.34
CA ILE A 157 -5.52 -5.40 -17.62
C ILE A 157 -5.48 -6.12 -16.27
N SER A 158 -6.57 -6.10 -15.50
CA SER A 158 -6.63 -6.76 -14.19
C SER A 158 -6.38 -8.27 -14.28
N VAL A 159 -6.94 -8.95 -15.30
CA VAL A 159 -6.71 -10.38 -15.56
C VAL A 159 -5.26 -10.65 -15.99
N LEU A 160 -4.68 -9.80 -16.84
CA LEU A 160 -3.28 -9.93 -17.26
C LEU A 160 -2.33 -9.83 -16.05
N PHE A 161 -2.55 -8.85 -15.16
CA PHE A 161 -1.75 -8.72 -13.93
C PHE A 161 -1.90 -9.93 -13.01
N ALA A 162 -3.12 -10.48 -12.90
CA ALA A 162 -3.35 -11.68 -12.09
C ALA A 162 -2.61 -12.93 -12.62
N ILE A 163 -2.42 -13.04 -13.94
CA ILE A 163 -1.73 -14.17 -14.57
C ILE A 163 -0.20 -13.98 -14.53
N PHE A 164 0.29 -12.80 -14.91
CA PHE A 164 1.72 -12.57 -15.15
C PHE A 164 2.50 -12.11 -13.91
N MET A 165 1.84 -11.47 -12.93
CA MET A 165 2.50 -10.96 -11.71
C MET A 165 1.69 -11.32 -10.46
N PRO A 166 1.73 -12.59 -10.01
CA PRO A 166 0.96 -13.05 -8.85
C PRO A 166 1.48 -12.50 -7.51
N LYS A 167 2.68 -11.90 -7.48
CA LYS A 167 3.24 -11.27 -6.27
C LYS A 167 2.63 -9.90 -6.04
N ILE A 168 1.63 -9.87 -5.17
CA ILE A 168 0.83 -8.69 -4.85
C ILE A 168 1.69 -7.56 -4.25
N GLY A 169 2.69 -7.89 -3.42
CA GLY A 169 3.53 -6.93 -2.72
C GLY A 169 4.30 -6.01 -3.67
N HIS A 170 4.88 -6.55 -4.74
CA HIS A 170 5.60 -5.74 -5.74
C HIS A 170 4.69 -4.75 -6.47
N ILE A 171 3.45 -5.16 -6.79
CA ILE A 171 2.49 -4.28 -7.47
C ILE A 171 2.09 -3.13 -6.54
N ILE A 172 1.73 -3.45 -5.29
CA ILE A 172 1.31 -2.42 -4.32
C ILE A 172 2.48 -1.49 -3.99
N SER A 173 3.70 -2.01 -3.82
CA SER A 173 4.86 -1.18 -3.49
C SER A 173 5.22 -0.22 -4.63
N PHE A 174 5.19 -0.71 -5.88
CA PHE A 174 5.48 0.10 -7.06
C PHE A 174 4.42 1.18 -7.29
N VAL A 175 3.15 0.78 -7.34
CA VAL A 175 2.02 1.71 -7.54
C VAL A 175 1.95 2.70 -6.38
N GLY A 176 2.17 2.24 -5.15
CA GLY A 176 2.21 3.08 -3.95
C GLY A 176 3.34 4.10 -3.97
N ALA A 177 4.55 3.71 -4.37
CA ALA A 177 5.67 4.63 -4.52
C ALA A 177 5.43 5.67 -5.64
N PHE A 178 4.91 5.25 -6.80
CA PHE A 178 4.61 6.16 -7.91
C PHE A 178 3.51 7.16 -7.56
N CYS A 179 2.38 6.67 -7.04
CA CYS A 179 1.23 7.48 -6.65
C CYS A 179 1.57 8.38 -5.46
N GLY A 180 2.26 7.84 -4.44
CA GLY A 180 2.70 8.58 -3.27
C GLY A 180 3.70 9.68 -3.62
N PHE A 181 4.68 9.40 -4.47
CA PHE A 181 5.58 10.43 -4.99
C PHE A 181 4.80 11.53 -5.73
N THR A 182 4.00 11.14 -6.73
CA THR A 182 3.35 12.10 -7.62
C THR A 182 2.28 12.93 -6.91
N TYR A 183 1.34 12.28 -6.22
CA TYR A 183 0.17 12.94 -5.66
C TYR A 183 0.35 13.36 -4.20
N ALA A 184 1.08 12.61 -3.37
CA ALA A 184 1.23 12.94 -1.95
C ALA A 184 2.38 13.93 -1.69
N ILE A 185 3.46 13.87 -2.47
CA ILE A 185 4.67 14.69 -2.25
C ILE A 185 4.80 15.76 -3.34
N ALA A 186 4.95 15.36 -4.60
CA ALA A 186 5.35 16.25 -5.69
C ALA A 186 4.28 17.31 -5.99
N LEU A 187 3.03 16.92 -6.20
CA LEU A 187 1.95 17.83 -6.54
C LEU A 187 1.73 18.93 -5.46
N PRO A 188 1.52 18.62 -4.17
CA PRO A 188 1.30 19.67 -3.18
C PRO A 188 2.54 20.51 -2.88
N CYS A 189 3.75 19.93 -2.89
CA CYS A 189 4.97 20.70 -2.72
C CYS A 189 5.17 21.68 -3.90
N ALA A 190 4.93 21.22 -5.13
CA ALA A 190 5.03 22.06 -6.33
C ALA A 190 3.98 23.18 -6.31
N VAL A 191 2.73 22.88 -5.96
CA VAL A 191 1.66 23.87 -5.83
C VAL A 191 1.99 24.90 -4.73
N TYR A 192 2.51 24.45 -3.58
CA TYR A 192 2.91 25.35 -2.49
C TYR A 192 4.06 26.29 -2.90
N ILE A 193 5.09 25.77 -3.57
CA ILE A 193 6.20 26.56 -4.10
C ILE A 193 5.68 27.59 -5.13
N PHE A 194 4.80 27.16 -6.03
CA PHE A 194 4.23 28.05 -7.05
C PHE A 194 3.37 29.16 -6.43
N ALA A 195 2.54 28.82 -5.44
CA ALA A 195 1.75 29.78 -4.68
C ALA A 195 2.65 30.79 -3.94
N CYS A 196 3.65 30.34 -3.19
CA CYS A 196 4.59 31.22 -2.49
C CYS A 196 5.40 32.12 -3.44
N ARG A 197 5.72 31.62 -4.66
CA ARG A 197 6.40 32.41 -5.69
C ARG A 197 5.48 33.49 -6.26
N ARG A 198 4.20 33.18 -6.45
CA ARG A 198 3.18 34.14 -6.89
C ARG A 198 2.94 35.23 -5.84
N ASP A 199 2.98 34.87 -4.56
CA ASP A 199 2.77 35.80 -3.44
C ASP A 199 4.05 36.57 -3.05
N GLY A 200 5.17 36.33 -3.75
CA GLY A 200 6.46 37.00 -3.49
C GLY A 200 7.13 36.62 -2.15
N ASN A 201 6.59 35.66 -1.40
CA ASN A 201 7.06 35.26 -0.05
C ASN A 201 7.94 33.99 -0.10
N LEU A 202 8.67 33.80 -1.20
CA LEU A 202 9.50 32.62 -1.42
C LEU A 202 10.86 32.77 -0.70
N THR A 203 10.93 32.29 0.54
CA THR A 203 12.21 32.17 1.26
C THR A 203 13.04 31.02 0.70
N PHE A 204 14.36 31.21 0.59
CA PHE A 204 15.30 30.16 0.17
C PHE A 204 15.17 28.87 1.00
N PHE A 205 14.99 28.98 2.31
CA PHE A 205 14.77 27.84 3.21
C PHE A 205 13.53 27.02 2.84
N LYS A 206 12.42 27.68 2.47
CA LYS A 206 11.18 27.00 2.08
C LYS A 206 11.39 26.22 0.78
N LEU A 207 12.10 26.82 -0.18
CA LEU A 207 12.41 26.17 -1.45
C LEU A 207 13.30 24.94 -1.26
N ILE A 208 14.35 25.04 -0.44
CA ILE A 208 15.22 23.90 -0.12
C ILE A 208 14.44 22.79 0.56
N PHE A 209 13.65 23.12 1.59
CA PHE A 209 12.92 22.10 2.36
C PHE A 209 11.94 21.31 1.49
N HIS A 210 11.12 22.00 0.68
CA HIS A 210 10.15 21.34 -0.19
C HIS A 210 10.83 20.64 -1.38
N GLY A 211 11.92 21.20 -1.92
CA GLY A 211 12.73 20.54 -2.95
C GLY A 211 13.38 19.25 -2.45
N PHE A 212 13.86 19.24 -1.20
CA PHE A 212 14.43 18.06 -0.56
C PHE A 212 13.38 16.96 -0.35
N LEU A 213 12.14 17.30 0.04
CA LEU A 213 11.05 16.33 0.15
C LEU A 213 10.73 15.66 -1.21
N ILE A 214 10.65 16.44 -2.28
CA ILE A 214 10.46 15.92 -3.64
C ILE A 214 11.60 14.97 -4.01
N PHE A 215 12.85 15.35 -3.68
CA PHE A 215 14.02 14.52 -3.94
C PHE A 215 13.98 13.19 -3.18
N ILE A 216 13.62 13.19 -1.89
CA ILE A 216 13.41 11.95 -1.11
C ILE A 216 12.34 11.06 -1.76
N GLY A 217 11.20 11.64 -2.14
CA GLY A 217 10.12 10.90 -2.78
C GLY A 217 10.58 10.27 -4.12
N PHE A 218 11.38 11.00 -4.88
CA PHE A 218 11.97 10.49 -6.12
C PHE A 218 12.95 9.35 -5.87
N ILE A 219 13.84 9.47 -4.87
CA ILE A 219 14.74 8.38 -4.47
C ILE A 219 13.95 7.13 -4.11
N ASN A 220 12.86 7.26 -3.34
CA ASN A 220 12.03 6.12 -2.96
C ASN A 220 11.44 5.42 -4.20
N PHE A 221 10.93 6.19 -5.17
CA PHE A 221 10.42 5.65 -6.42
C PHE A 221 11.51 4.92 -7.24
N VAL A 222 12.71 5.51 -7.36
CA VAL A 222 13.83 4.87 -8.06
C VAL A 222 14.30 3.61 -7.33
N ALA A 223 14.31 3.61 -5.99
CA ALA A 223 14.70 2.46 -5.19
C ALA A 223 13.78 1.24 -5.44
N GLN A 224 12.49 1.45 -5.72
CA GLN A 224 11.59 0.34 -6.08
C GLN A 224 12.05 -0.40 -7.33
N PHE A 225 12.55 0.30 -8.37
CA PHE A 225 13.04 -0.36 -9.57
C PHE A 225 14.27 -1.21 -9.31
N ILE A 226 15.15 -0.77 -8.41
CA ILE A 226 16.36 -1.51 -8.03
C ILE A 226 15.96 -2.80 -7.28
N ILE A 227 14.99 -2.71 -6.36
CA ILE A 227 14.49 -3.87 -5.60
C ILE A 227 13.82 -4.88 -6.54
N ILE A 228 12.93 -4.42 -7.42
CA ILE A 228 12.24 -5.28 -8.39
C ILE A 228 13.25 -5.95 -9.34
N GLY A 229 14.29 -5.22 -9.76
CA GLY A 229 15.33 -5.74 -10.64
C GLY A 229 16.24 -6.80 -10.01
N HIS A 230 16.38 -6.80 -8.68
CA HIS A 230 17.22 -7.75 -7.94
C HIS A 230 16.51 -9.06 -7.59
N THR A 231 15.18 -9.08 -7.54
CA THR A 231 14.35 -10.27 -7.24
C THR A 231 14.14 -11.22 -8.43
N LYS A 232 15.16 -11.43 -9.27
CA LYS A 232 15.14 -12.48 -10.30
C LYS A 232 15.50 -13.85 -9.72
#